data_AF-A0A7S2PDW0-F1
#
_entry.id   AF-A0A7S2PDW0-F1
#
_cell.length_a   1.000
_cell.length_b   1.000
_cell.length_c   1.000
_cell.angle_alpha   90.00
_cell.angle_beta   90.00
_cell.angle_gamma   90.00
#
_symmetry.space_group_name_H-M   'P 1'
#
loop_
_entity.id
_entity.type
_entity.pdbx_description
1 polymer ?
#
loop_
_entity_poly.entity_id
_entity_poly.type
_entity_poly.pdbx_seq_one_letter_code
_entity_poly.pdbx_strand_id
1 'polypeptide(L)'
;EIKKRAIKKEGSGAVYGIDASKIKLDNPQWNESLKKLVETVAFKLGANPSLLTAELDGLLCMEKGGYIERKNGDEDVMGCLLIQLPSKFSGGELTIYNPAAEDDDQDEEESFKFTLGAGEEAAYSCHFACRFSDCEYEMAKLRSGSRVLLRYSLHYKQVGAKVMPTAGVVNECR
;
A
#
# COMPACT_ATOMS: atom_id res chain seq x y z
N GLU A 1 -0.30 32.49 12.96
CA GLU A 1 -0.50 32.10 11.55
C GLU A 1 0.22 30.80 11.26
N ILE A 2 -0.50 29.68 11.21
CA ILE A 2 0.09 28.36 10.92
C ILE A 2 0.21 28.27 9.40
N LYS A 3 1.45 28.22 8.90
CA LYS A 3 1.78 28.15 7.46
C LYS A 3 1.08 26.95 6.82
N LYS A 4 -0.01 27.19 6.09
CA LYS A 4 -0.62 26.26 5.13
C LYS A 4 0.34 26.04 3.96
N ARG A 5 1.37 25.20 4.13
CA ARG A 5 2.24 24.78 3.02
C ARG A 5 2.94 23.47 3.34
N ALA A 6 2.28 22.37 2.93
CA ALA A 6 2.86 21.07 2.50
C ALA A 6 1.79 19.96 2.57
N ILE A 7 0.61 20.22 2.03
CA ILE A 7 -0.40 19.19 1.82
C ILE A 7 -0.41 18.95 0.31
N LYS A 8 0.08 17.79 -0.13
CA LYS A 8 -0.02 17.39 -1.54
C LYS A 8 -1.35 16.68 -1.73
N LYS A 9 -2.10 17.09 -2.75
CA LYS A 9 -3.34 16.43 -3.15
C LYS A 9 -2.95 15.16 -3.90
N GLU A 10 -3.06 14.01 -3.23
CA GLU A 10 -2.61 12.69 -3.74
C GLU A 10 -3.75 11.88 -4.41
N GLY A 11 -4.94 12.48 -4.53
CA GLY A 11 -6.12 11.89 -5.16
C GLY A 11 -7.20 12.93 -5.46
N SER A 12 -8.38 12.46 -5.85
CA SER A 12 -9.53 13.32 -6.14
C SER A 12 -10.43 13.45 -4.90
N GLY A 13 -10.92 14.66 -4.62
CA GLY A 13 -11.60 14.98 -3.36
C GLY A 13 -10.66 15.37 -2.20
N ALA A 14 -11.02 15.00 -0.97
CA ALA A 14 -10.32 15.34 0.28
C ALA A 14 -9.29 14.26 0.68
N VAL A 15 -8.23 14.15 -0.13
CA VAL A 15 -7.09 13.24 0.10
C VAL A 15 -5.81 14.05 0.25
N TYR A 16 -5.10 13.84 1.35
CA TYR A 16 -3.98 14.66 1.80
C TYR A 16 -2.77 13.80 2.15
N GLY A 17 -1.63 14.06 1.48
CA GLY A 17 -0.36 13.41 1.79
C GLY A 17 0.50 14.23 2.75
N ILE A 18 1.16 13.54 3.68
CA ILE A 18 2.24 14.05 4.52
C ILE A 18 3.50 13.27 4.16
N ASP A 19 4.56 14.00 3.83
CA ASP A 19 5.88 13.46 3.50
C ASP A 19 6.54 12.76 4.69
N ALA A 20 7.26 11.65 4.44
CA ALA A 20 7.97 10.89 5.47
C ALA A 20 8.91 11.73 6.33
N SER A 21 9.57 12.76 5.77
CA SER A 21 10.48 13.64 6.53
C SER A 21 9.80 14.39 7.69
N LYS A 22 8.46 14.44 7.70
CA LYS A 22 7.66 15.10 8.74
C LYS A 22 7.03 14.13 9.73
N ILE A 23 7.26 12.84 9.56
CA ILE A 23 6.62 11.80 10.36
C ILE A 23 7.71 11.13 11.19
N LYS A 24 7.45 10.97 12.48
CA LYS A 24 8.33 10.24 13.38
C LYS A 24 7.51 9.27 14.20
N LEU A 25 7.83 7.98 14.09
CA LEU A 25 7.18 6.89 14.82
C LEU A 25 8.16 6.37 15.88
N ASP A 26 8.16 7.01 17.05
CA ASP A 26 9.13 6.73 18.11
C ASP A 26 8.78 5.54 19.01
N ASN A 27 7.65 4.86 18.78
CA ASN A 27 7.27 3.68 19.56
C ASN A 27 8.20 2.49 19.21
N PRO A 28 9.04 1.99 20.13
CA PRO A 28 9.93 0.87 19.83
C PRO A 28 9.19 -0.40 19.40
N GLN A 29 7.98 -0.63 19.95
CA GLN A 29 7.14 -1.78 19.57
C GLN A 29 6.66 -1.70 18.12
N TRP A 30 6.55 -0.48 17.57
CA TRP A 30 6.22 -0.29 16.16
C TRP A 30 7.31 -0.86 15.27
N ASN A 31 8.57 -0.55 15.56
CA ASN A 31 9.71 -1.01 14.76
C ASN A 31 9.84 -2.54 14.78
N GLU A 32 9.68 -3.16 15.95
CA GLU A 32 9.70 -4.63 16.07
C GLU A 32 8.52 -5.29 15.33
N SER A 33 7.32 -4.70 15.42
CA SER A 33 6.14 -5.21 14.75
C SER A 33 6.23 -5.03 13.23
N LEU A 34 6.75 -3.90 12.77
CA LEU A 34 6.99 -3.62 11.35
C LEU A 34 7.99 -4.63 10.77
N LYS A 35 9.07 -4.95 11.49
CA LYS A 35 10.04 -5.96 11.03
C LYS A 35 9.37 -7.33 10.81
N LYS A 36 8.60 -7.81 11.79
CA LYS A 36 7.86 -9.09 11.68
C LYS A 36 6.82 -9.06 10.56
N LEU A 37 6.17 -7.92 10.36
CA LEU A 37 5.23 -7.71 9.27
C LEU A 37 5.92 -7.79 7.91
N VAL A 38 7.07 -7.13 7.74
CA VAL A 38 7.86 -7.18 6.50
C VAL A 38 8.34 -8.59 6.20
N GLU A 39 8.76 -9.35 7.20
CA GLU A 39 9.08 -10.78 7.04
C GLU A 39 7.86 -11.57 6.52
N THR A 40 6.69 -11.33 7.11
CA THR A 40 5.43 -11.96 6.66
C THR A 40 5.06 -11.57 5.23
N VAL A 41 5.21 -10.29 4.88
CA VAL A 41 4.97 -9.76 3.54
C VAL A 41 5.92 -10.41 2.54
N ALA A 42 7.21 -10.53 2.86
CA ALA A 42 8.19 -11.18 1.99
C ALA A 42 7.76 -12.63 1.67
N PHE A 43 7.39 -13.42 2.68
CA PHE A 43 6.92 -14.78 2.46
C PHE A 43 5.66 -14.84 1.59
N LYS A 44 4.68 -13.96 1.83
CA LYS A 44 3.44 -13.91 1.05
C LYS A 44 3.65 -13.47 -0.40
N LEU A 45 4.65 -12.65 -0.66
CA LEU A 45 5.03 -12.20 -1.99
C LEU A 45 6.05 -13.12 -2.68
N GLY A 46 6.43 -14.25 -2.07
CA GLY A 46 7.45 -15.16 -2.63
C GLY A 46 8.87 -14.58 -2.64
N ALA A 47 9.12 -13.51 -1.88
CA ALA A 47 10.42 -12.86 -1.76
C ALA A 47 11.25 -13.45 -0.61
N ASN A 48 12.57 -13.33 -0.71
CA ASN A 48 13.45 -13.66 0.43
C ASN A 48 13.34 -12.57 1.51
N PRO A 49 12.92 -12.89 2.75
CA PRO A 49 12.78 -11.90 3.83
C PRO A 49 14.08 -11.16 4.17
N SER A 50 15.23 -11.80 4.02
CA SER A 50 16.53 -11.17 4.29
C SER A 50 16.94 -10.11 3.25
N LEU A 51 16.24 -10.06 2.12
CA LEU A 51 16.48 -9.12 1.03
C LEU A 51 15.39 -8.05 0.94
N LEU A 52 14.30 -8.16 1.68
CA LEU A 52 13.22 -7.19 1.68
C LEU A 52 13.35 -6.21 2.84
N THR A 53 13.27 -4.92 2.53
CA THR A 53 13.23 -3.84 3.51
C THR A 53 12.04 -2.93 3.23
N ALA A 54 11.57 -2.23 4.26
CA ALA A 54 10.47 -1.27 4.14
C ALA A 54 10.94 0.10 4.64
N GLU A 55 10.76 1.12 3.81
CA GLU A 55 11.08 2.51 4.12
C GLU A 55 9.77 3.32 4.15
N LEU A 56 9.59 4.16 5.18
CA LEU A 56 8.40 5.01 5.25
C LEU A 56 8.48 6.05 4.13
N ASP A 57 7.51 6.03 3.23
CA ASP A 57 7.41 6.98 2.12
C ASP A 57 6.49 8.15 2.49
N GLY A 58 5.43 7.89 3.24
CA GLY A 58 4.57 8.95 3.76
C GLY A 58 3.34 8.47 4.50
N LEU A 59 2.47 9.42 4.81
CA LEU A 59 1.17 9.20 5.41
C LEU A 59 0.08 9.82 4.54
N LEU A 60 -1.00 9.08 4.34
CA LEU A 60 -2.18 9.51 3.63
C LEU A 60 -3.35 9.67 4.59
N CYS A 61 -3.92 10.86 4.64
CA CYS A 61 -5.20 11.13 5.28
C CYS A 61 -6.27 11.27 4.21
N MET A 62 -7.29 10.42 4.27
CA MET A 62 -8.46 10.49 3.40
C MET A 62 -9.68 10.86 4.24
N GLU A 63 -10.47 11.83 3.78
CA GLU A 63 -11.73 12.20 4.41
C GLU A 63 -12.92 11.75 3.54
N LYS A 64 -14.13 11.87 4.08
CA LYS A 64 -15.38 11.60 3.36
C LYS A 64 -15.36 12.23 1.96
N GLY A 65 -15.59 11.40 0.96
CA GLY A 65 -15.61 11.77 -0.46
C GLY A 65 -14.25 11.68 -1.16
N GLY A 66 -13.15 11.50 -0.43
CA GLY A 66 -11.83 11.23 -1.00
C GLY A 66 -11.75 9.84 -1.64
N TYR A 67 -11.02 9.75 -2.75
CA TYR A 67 -10.73 8.51 -3.47
C TYR A 67 -9.38 8.62 -4.21
N ILE A 68 -8.82 7.48 -4.60
CA ILE A 68 -7.63 7.41 -5.45
C ILE A 68 -8.07 6.78 -6.77
N GLU A 69 -7.93 7.52 -7.85
CA GLU A 69 -8.15 7.00 -9.21
C GLU A 69 -7.10 5.95 -9.53
N ARG A 70 -7.50 4.97 -10.34
CA ARG A 70 -6.62 3.92 -10.83
C ARG A 70 -5.34 4.53 -11.41
N LYS A 71 -4.20 4.09 -10.89
CA LYS A 71 -2.89 4.55 -11.32
C LYS A 71 -1.84 3.46 -11.15
N ASN A 72 -0.74 3.62 -11.89
CA ASN A 72 0.41 2.75 -11.85
C ASN A 72 1.08 2.74 -10.48
N GLY A 73 1.82 1.66 -10.21
CA GLY A 73 2.65 1.58 -9.02
C GLY A 73 3.85 2.53 -9.06
N ASP A 74 4.68 2.44 -8.03
CA ASP A 74 5.83 3.31 -7.84
C ASP A 74 7.06 2.71 -8.54
N GLU A 75 7.86 3.54 -9.20
CA GLU A 75 9.09 3.12 -9.88
C GLU A 75 10.22 2.83 -8.86
N ASP A 76 11.24 2.07 -9.29
CA ASP A 76 12.47 1.77 -8.53
C ASP A 76 12.28 1.08 -7.16
N VAL A 77 11.09 0.54 -6.91
CA VAL A 77 10.76 -0.28 -5.73
C VAL A 77 10.17 -1.61 -6.16
N MET A 78 10.22 -2.60 -5.28
CA MET A 78 9.55 -3.89 -5.50
C MET A 78 8.04 -3.75 -5.38
N GLY A 79 7.60 -2.84 -4.51
CA GLY A 79 6.19 -2.68 -4.22
C GLY A 79 5.94 -1.70 -3.09
N CYS A 80 4.69 -1.73 -2.61
CA CYS A 80 4.21 -0.83 -1.57
C CYS A 80 3.48 -1.63 -0.49
N LEU A 81 3.80 -1.35 0.77
CA LEU A 81 3.07 -1.81 1.95
C LEU A 81 2.22 -0.65 2.49
N LEU A 82 0.91 -0.84 2.46
CA LEU A 82 -0.06 0.08 3.06
C LEU A 82 -0.44 -0.45 4.43
N ILE A 83 -0.26 0.37 5.46
CA ILE A 83 -0.72 0.08 6.83
C ILE A 83 -1.80 1.08 7.20
N GLN A 84 -3.03 0.61 7.30
CA GLN A 84 -4.12 1.37 7.89
C GLN A 84 -3.94 1.47 9.40
N LEU A 85 -3.89 2.70 9.90
CA LEU A 85 -3.97 2.98 11.32
C LEU A 85 -5.43 2.96 11.79
N PRO A 86 -5.68 2.73 13.10
CA PRO A 86 -7.03 2.74 13.65
C PRO A 86 -7.75 4.03 13.30
N SER A 87 -8.85 3.91 12.56
CA SER A 87 -9.62 5.02 12.02
C SER A 87 -11.05 4.59 11.71
N LYS A 88 -12.02 5.45 12.01
CA LYS A 88 -13.45 5.15 11.81
C LYS A 88 -13.91 5.68 10.46
N PHE A 89 -14.20 4.77 9.52
CA PHE A 89 -14.67 5.12 8.17
C PHE A 89 -15.54 4.01 7.55
N SER A 90 -16.15 4.31 6.40
CA SER A 90 -16.81 3.30 5.55
C SER A 90 -16.56 3.55 4.06
N GLY A 91 -16.62 2.50 3.25
CA GLY A 91 -16.14 2.53 1.87
C GLY A 91 -14.61 2.50 1.82
N GLY A 92 -14.01 3.02 0.74
CA GLY A 92 -12.56 3.08 0.63
C GLY A 92 -11.91 1.73 0.32
N GLU A 93 -12.65 0.78 -0.23
CA GLU A 93 -12.10 -0.52 -0.63
C GLU A 93 -10.91 -0.31 -1.60
N LEU A 94 -9.84 -1.07 -1.39
CA LEU A 94 -8.63 -1.06 -2.22
C LEU A 94 -8.79 -2.12 -3.32
N THR A 95 -8.57 -1.75 -4.58
CA THR A 95 -8.47 -2.71 -5.68
C THR A 95 -7.05 -2.67 -6.24
N ILE A 96 -6.45 -3.84 -6.45
CA ILE A 96 -5.14 -4.02 -7.08
C ILE A 96 -5.37 -4.77 -8.38
N TYR A 97 -4.84 -4.26 -9.48
CA TYR A 97 -4.95 -4.85 -10.82
C TYR A 97 -3.58 -5.38 -11.25
N ASN A 98 -3.57 -6.60 -11.80
CA ASN A 98 -2.36 -7.22 -12.29
C ASN A 98 -2.36 -7.23 -13.83
N PRO A 99 -1.66 -6.29 -14.48
CA PRO A 99 -1.66 -6.19 -15.93
C PRO A 99 -0.92 -7.34 -16.62
N ALA A 100 -0.11 -8.12 -15.89
CA ALA A 100 0.63 -9.26 -16.43
C ALA A 100 -0.16 -10.58 -16.41
N ALA A 101 -1.38 -10.58 -15.87
CA ALA A 101 -2.28 -11.73 -15.89
C ALA A 101 -3.37 -11.48 -16.93
N GLU A 102 -2.98 -11.52 -18.20
CA GLU A 102 -3.92 -11.73 -19.30
C GLU A 102 -4.14 -13.25 -19.40
N ASP A 103 -5.35 -13.71 -19.09
CA ASP A 103 -5.72 -15.10 -19.34
C ASP A 103 -5.93 -15.26 -20.86
N ASP A 104 -5.22 -16.20 -21.48
CA ASP A 104 -5.28 -16.50 -22.93
C ASP A 104 -6.71 -16.77 -23.46
N ASP A 105 -7.69 -16.98 -22.58
CA ASP A 105 -9.09 -17.27 -22.89
C ASP A 105 -10.09 -16.16 -22.46
N GLN A 106 -9.66 -15.10 -21.77
CA GLN A 106 -10.51 -13.98 -21.32
C GLN A 106 -9.79 -12.64 -21.44
N ASP A 107 -10.35 -11.70 -22.20
CA ASP A 107 -9.94 -10.28 -22.28
C ASP A 107 -10.19 -9.50 -20.95
N GLU A 108 -10.11 -10.16 -19.79
CA GLU A 108 -10.34 -9.55 -18.48
C GLU A 108 -9.06 -9.59 -17.62
N GLU A 109 -8.56 -8.41 -17.27
CA GLU A 109 -7.43 -8.22 -16.37
C GLU A 109 -7.75 -8.74 -14.95
N GLU A 110 -6.85 -9.54 -14.38
CA GLU A 110 -7.01 -10.04 -13.00
C GLU A 110 -6.98 -8.89 -11.98
N SER A 111 -7.98 -8.84 -11.10
CA SER A 111 -8.05 -7.83 -10.03
C SER A 111 -8.45 -8.41 -8.68
N PHE A 112 -7.87 -7.84 -7.63
CA PHE A 112 -8.06 -8.26 -6.25
C PHE A 112 -8.61 -7.11 -5.41
N LYS A 113 -9.77 -7.32 -4.79
CA LYS A 113 -10.44 -6.33 -3.94
C LYS A 113 -10.23 -6.64 -2.46
N PHE A 114 -9.76 -5.63 -1.73
CA PHE A 114 -9.48 -5.70 -0.30
C PHE A 114 -10.31 -4.66 0.45
N THR A 115 -10.92 -5.07 1.56
CA THR A 115 -11.55 -4.11 2.48
C THR A 115 -10.50 -3.22 3.15
N LEU A 116 -9.28 -3.76 3.35
CA LEU A 116 -8.19 -3.13 4.08
C LEU A 116 -8.71 -2.47 5.37
N GLY A 117 -9.46 -3.25 6.15
CA GLY A 117 -10.03 -2.80 7.42
C GLY A 117 -11.36 -2.06 7.32
N ALA A 118 -11.92 -1.78 6.15
CA ALA A 118 -13.29 -1.27 6.06
C ALA A 118 -14.28 -2.22 6.77
N GLY A 119 -14.90 -1.76 7.86
CA GLY A 119 -15.71 -2.58 8.77
C GLY A 119 -15.67 -2.06 10.21
N GLU A 120 -16.16 -2.85 11.17
CA GLU A 120 -16.24 -2.44 12.59
C GLU A 120 -14.86 -2.37 13.27
N GLU A 121 -13.93 -3.24 12.86
CA GLU A 121 -12.57 -3.34 13.43
C GLU A 121 -11.65 -2.18 13.04
N ALA A 122 -11.99 -1.46 11.96
CA ALA A 122 -11.20 -0.34 11.43
C ALA A 122 -10.83 0.68 12.50
N ALA A 123 -11.75 0.91 13.43
CA ALA A 123 -11.64 1.93 14.46
C ALA A 123 -10.62 1.60 15.57
N TYR A 124 -10.24 0.32 15.71
CA TYR A 124 -9.46 -0.16 16.85
C TYR A 124 -8.21 -0.94 16.45
N SER A 125 -8.18 -1.48 15.24
CA SER A 125 -7.11 -2.37 14.78
C SER A 125 -6.37 -1.80 13.57
N CYS A 126 -5.08 -2.11 13.47
CA CYS A 126 -4.33 -1.88 12.24
C CYS A 126 -4.67 -2.97 11.22
N HIS A 127 -4.76 -2.58 9.95
CA HIS A 127 -4.89 -3.51 8.83
C HIS A 127 -3.81 -3.20 7.81
N PHE A 128 -3.43 -4.17 6.99
CA PHE A 128 -2.41 -3.93 5.97
C PHE A 128 -2.74 -4.65 4.67
N ALA A 129 -2.19 -4.10 3.58
CA ALA A 129 -2.17 -4.71 2.27
C ALA A 129 -0.83 -4.40 1.62
N CYS A 130 -0.32 -5.31 0.80
CA CYS A 130 0.87 -5.08 0.00
C CYS A 130 0.55 -5.32 -1.47
N ARG A 131 1.23 -4.57 -2.33
CA ARG A 131 1.17 -4.74 -3.79
C ARG A 131 2.57 -4.71 -4.38
N PHE A 132 2.77 -5.35 -5.52
CA PHE A 132 3.95 -5.11 -6.34
C PHE A 132 3.86 -3.74 -7.03
N SER A 133 5.00 -3.24 -7.50
CA SER A 133 5.11 -1.97 -8.24
C SER A 133 4.59 -2.07 -9.67
N ASP A 134 4.63 -3.25 -10.28
CA ASP A 134 4.06 -3.53 -11.61
C ASP A 134 2.53 -3.70 -11.58
N CYS A 135 1.91 -3.73 -10.40
CA CYS A 135 0.45 -3.70 -10.28
C CYS A 135 -0.09 -2.27 -10.19
N GLU A 136 -1.19 -2.02 -10.88
CA GLU A 136 -1.97 -0.79 -10.72
C GLU A 136 -2.86 -0.89 -9.49
N TYR A 137 -3.28 0.26 -8.95
CA TYR A 137 -4.20 0.27 -7.81
C TYR A 137 -5.15 1.46 -7.82
N GLU A 138 -6.30 1.28 -7.19
CA GLU A 138 -7.24 2.34 -6.89
C GLU A 138 -7.78 2.20 -5.46
N MET A 139 -8.32 3.29 -4.91
CA MET A 139 -9.09 3.24 -3.68
C MET A 139 -10.44 3.88 -3.92
N ALA A 140 -11.50 3.11 -3.65
CA ALA A 140 -12.87 3.58 -3.79
C ALA A 140 -13.16 4.79 -2.89
N LYS A 141 -14.28 5.45 -3.15
CA LYS A 141 -14.69 6.64 -2.40
C LYS A 141 -15.01 6.32 -0.95
N LEU A 142 -14.45 7.11 -0.02
CA LEU A 142 -14.88 7.10 1.38
C LEU A 142 -16.29 7.65 1.50
N ARG A 143 -17.20 6.84 2.06
CA ARG A 143 -18.61 7.21 2.25
C ARG A 143 -18.85 7.96 3.55
N SER A 144 -18.06 7.66 4.59
CA SER A 144 -18.11 8.36 5.88
C SER A 144 -16.78 8.31 6.61
N GLY A 145 -16.61 9.22 7.59
CA GLY A 145 -15.46 9.24 8.47
C GLY A 145 -14.17 9.68 7.79
N SER A 146 -13.04 9.26 8.38
CA SER A 146 -11.71 9.53 7.88
C SER A 146 -10.85 8.28 8.01
N ARG A 147 -9.93 8.09 7.07
CA ARG A 147 -9.00 6.96 7.01
C ARG A 147 -7.57 7.48 7.02
N VAL A 148 -6.71 6.86 7.81
CA VAL A 148 -5.28 7.19 7.90
C VAL A 148 -4.46 5.97 7.51
N LEU A 149 -3.59 6.14 6.51
CA LEU A 149 -2.72 5.09 5.99
C LEU A 149 -1.26 5.53 6.11
N LEU A 150 -0.38 4.66 6.56
CA LEU A 150 1.05 4.78 6.32
C LEU A 150 1.38 4.05 5.02
N ARG A 151 2.21 4.67 4.18
CA ARG A 151 2.73 4.09 2.95
C ARG A 151 4.20 3.80 3.14
N TYR A 152 4.58 2.54 2.99
CA TYR A 152 5.97 2.10 3.01
C TYR A 152 6.37 1.59 1.63
N SER A 153 7.48 2.10 1.12
CA SER A 153 8.15 1.56 -0.07
C SER A 153 8.86 0.28 0.30
N LEU A 154 8.62 -0.79 -0.47
CA LEU A 154 9.29 -2.07 -0.29
C LEU A 154 10.49 -2.14 -1.23
N HIS A 155 11.69 -2.16 -0.66
CA HIS A 155 12.93 -2.25 -1.41
C HIS A 155 13.50 -3.66 -1.33
N TYR A 156 13.78 -4.24 -2.50
CA TYR A 156 14.41 -5.55 -2.61
C TYR A 156 15.90 -5.39 -2.93
N LYS A 157 16.76 -5.92 -2.07
CA LYS A 157 18.20 -5.89 -2.28
C LYS A 157 18.58 -6.92 -3.33
N GLN A 158 19.00 -6.43 -4.50
CA GLN A 158 19.58 -7.25 -5.54
C GLN A 158 20.88 -7.92 -5.05
N VAL A 159 20.96 -9.24 -5.15
CA VAL A 159 22.17 -10.03 -4.83
C VAL A 159 22.47 -10.96 -6.01
N GLY A 160 23.55 -10.68 -6.73
CA GLY A 160 23.95 -11.44 -7.93
C GLY A 160 22.95 -11.28 -9.08
N ALA A 161 22.73 -12.37 -9.83
CA ALA A 161 21.82 -12.39 -10.98
C ALA A 161 20.33 -12.54 -10.61
N LYS A 162 19.98 -12.53 -9.32
CA LYS A 162 18.62 -12.82 -8.86
C LYS A 162 17.71 -11.61 -9.07
N VAL A 163 16.84 -11.66 -10.09
CA VAL A 163 15.92 -10.58 -10.47
C VAL A 163 14.97 -10.23 -9.33
N MET A 164 14.67 -8.93 -9.19
CA MET A 164 13.65 -8.44 -8.26
C MET A 164 12.30 -9.09 -8.59
N PRO A 165 11.64 -9.75 -7.62
CA PRO A 165 10.32 -10.32 -7.87
C PRO A 165 9.29 -9.25 -8.23
N THR A 166 8.44 -9.57 -9.20
CA THR A 166 7.29 -8.76 -9.64
C THR A 166 6.05 -9.64 -9.70
N ALA A 167 4.85 -9.07 -9.86
CA ALA A 167 3.63 -9.86 -9.99
C ALA A 167 3.70 -10.80 -11.19
N GLY A 168 4.16 -10.31 -12.35
CA GLY A 168 4.31 -11.13 -13.56
C GLY A 168 5.23 -12.34 -13.35
N VAL A 169 6.42 -12.13 -12.76
CA VAL A 169 7.40 -13.22 -12.53
C VAL A 169 6.87 -14.29 -11.58
N VAL A 170 6.10 -13.90 -10.55
CA VAL A 170 5.54 -14.86 -9.59
C VAL A 170 4.42 -15.69 -10.22
N ASN A 171 3.63 -15.11 -11.13
CA ASN A 171 2.55 -15.82 -11.81
C ASN A 171 3.06 -16.81 -12.87
N GLU A 172 4.15 -16.51 -13.57
CA GLU A 172 4.80 -17.45 -14.52
C GLU A 172 5.32 -18.74 -13.85
N CYS A 173 5.52 -18.73 -12.53
CA CYS A 173 6.02 -19.86 -11.76
C CYS A 173 4.90 -20.77 -11.19
N ARG A 174 3.62 -20.47 -11.45
CA ARG A 174 2.46 -21.27 -11.02
C ARG A 174 1.97 -22.20 -12.13
#